data_AF-A0A9P5K067-F1
#
_entry.id   AF-A0A9P5K067-F1
#
_cell.length_a   1.000
_cell.length_b   1.000
_cell.length_c   1.000
_cell.angle_alpha   90.00
_cell.angle_beta   90.00
_cell.angle_gamma   90.00
#
_symmetry.space_group_name_H-M   'P 1'
#
loop_
_entity.id
_entity.type
_entity.pdbx_description
1 polymer ?
#
loop_
_entity_poly.entity_id
_entity_poly.type
_entity_poly.pdbx_seq_one_letter_code
_entity_poly.pdbx_strand_id
1 'polypeptide(L)'
;MTVDQPFNVYQEQLSSNHHGMALWNPNPVQHLDDDGHISIGDVGYLCDGDFIRMFNVTLAWNDPSNTRLGIPMEYQSLQHDVFDVRVSELSQTEYLSLHVSKVENTGNVE
;
A
#
# COMPACT_ATOMS: atom_id res chain seq x y z
N MET A 1 4.27 28.58 11.71
CA MET A 1 4.68 27.16 11.63
C MET A 1 3.55 26.44 10.96
N THR A 2 3.74 25.99 9.72
CA THR A 2 2.82 25.05 9.09
C THR A 2 2.86 23.77 9.92
N VAL A 3 1.71 23.33 10.42
CA VAL A 3 1.61 22.04 11.12
C VAL A 3 1.85 20.97 10.07
N ASP A 4 2.88 20.15 10.24
CA ASP A 4 3.09 19.01 9.37
C ASP A 4 1.87 18.09 9.43
N GLN A 5 1.43 17.65 8.25
CA GLN A 5 0.26 16.81 8.17
C GLN A 5 0.51 15.48 8.90
N PRO A 6 -0.49 14.90 9.59
CA PRO A 6 -0.30 13.67 10.37
C PRO A 6 0.33 12.51 9.59
N PHE A 7 -0.02 12.38 8.30
CA PHE A 7 0.53 11.35 7.43
C PHE A 7 2.03 11.56 7.12
N ASN A 8 2.51 12.82 7.03
CA ASN A 8 3.93 13.10 6.85
C ASN A 8 4.71 12.69 8.09
N VAL A 9 4.22 13.06 9.28
CA VAL A 9 4.85 12.68 10.55
C VAL A 9 4.89 11.16 10.69
N TYR A 10 3.79 10.47 10.38
CA TYR A 10 3.72 9.01 10.41
C TYR A 10 4.76 8.36 9.50
N GLN A 11 4.83 8.80 8.23
CA GLN A 11 5.78 8.29 7.25
C GLN A 11 7.23 8.52 7.70
N GLU A 12 7.56 9.73 8.17
CA GLU A 12 8.90 10.10 8.62
C GLU A 12 9.35 9.27 9.83
N GLN A 13 8.49 9.13 10.84
CA GLN A 13 8.84 8.39 12.06
C GLN A 13 9.10 6.90 11.79
N LEU A 14 8.41 6.31 10.80
CA LEU A 14 8.57 4.89 10.45
C LEU A 14 9.65 4.63 9.41
N SER A 15 10.15 5.66 8.72
CA SER A 15 11.21 5.52 7.70
C SER A 15 12.48 4.84 8.24
N SER A 16 12.77 5.04 9.53
CA SER A 16 13.92 4.44 10.22
C SER A 16 13.85 2.91 10.37
N ASN A 17 12.70 2.28 10.09
CA ASN A 17 12.56 0.81 10.14
C ASN A 17 13.03 0.11 8.86
N HIS A 18 13.37 0.84 7.80
CA HIS A 18 13.89 0.28 6.55
C HIS A 18 12.94 -0.74 5.86
N HIS A 19 11.63 -0.67 6.14
CA HIS A 19 10.60 -1.53 5.55
C HIS A 19 9.91 -0.88 4.32
N GLY A 20 10.52 0.16 3.75
CA GLY A 20 9.91 0.98 2.70
C GLY A 20 9.15 2.18 3.27
N MET A 21 8.27 2.75 2.44
CA MET A 21 7.51 3.96 2.77
C MET A 21 6.18 3.59 3.44
N ALA A 22 6.01 4.00 4.70
CA ALA A 22 4.79 3.72 5.44
C ALA A 22 3.62 4.57 4.93
N LEU A 23 2.49 3.92 4.63
CA LEU A 23 1.28 4.58 4.15
C LEU A 23 0.32 4.86 5.30
N TRP A 24 -0.40 5.98 5.22
CA TRP A 24 -1.38 6.36 6.24
C TRP A 24 -2.66 5.52 6.13
N ASN A 25 -3.17 5.32 4.92
CA ASN A 25 -4.29 4.43 4.67
C ASN A 25 -3.80 3.00 4.43
N PRO A 26 -4.24 2.01 5.24
CA PRO A 26 -3.82 0.62 5.09
C PRO A 26 -4.40 -0.07 3.85
N ASN A 27 -5.48 0.44 3.25
CA ASN A 27 -6.16 -0.15 2.09
C ASN A 27 -6.38 0.89 0.98
N PRO A 28 -5.31 1.51 0.45
CA PRO A 28 -5.43 2.67 -0.43
C PRO A 28 -6.02 2.34 -1.81
N VAL A 29 -6.10 1.06 -2.18
CA VAL A 29 -6.63 0.58 -3.46
C VAL A 29 -7.91 -0.26 -3.31
N GLN A 30 -8.59 -0.21 -2.15
CA GLN A 30 -9.84 -0.96 -1.88
C GLN A 30 -10.94 -0.72 -2.92
N HIS A 31 -10.91 0.41 -3.60
CA HIS A 31 -11.89 0.72 -4.63
C HIS A 31 -11.50 0.25 -6.02
N LEU A 32 -10.27 -0.26 -6.22
CA LEU A 32 -9.67 -0.52 -7.53
C LEU A 32 -9.68 -2.01 -7.90
N ASP A 33 -9.38 -2.89 -6.94
CA ASP A 33 -9.24 -4.34 -7.14
C ASP A 33 -9.90 -5.10 -5.97
N ASP A 34 -10.21 -6.39 -6.17
CA ASP A 34 -10.98 -7.20 -5.21
C ASP A 34 -10.30 -7.39 -3.84
N ASP A 35 -8.96 -7.33 -3.79
CA ASP A 35 -8.19 -7.54 -2.57
C ASP A 35 -7.88 -6.24 -1.82
N GLY A 36 -8.07 -5.07 -2.44
CA GLY A 36 -7.85 -3.77 -1.82
C GLY A 36 -6.45 -3.43 -1.31
N HIS A 37 -5.46 -4.24 -1.68
CA HIS A 37 -4.07 -4.10 -1.31
C HIS A 37 -3.19 -3.69 -2.50
N ILE A 38 -2.14 -2.91 -2.21
CA ILE A 38 -1.12 -2.58 -3.20
C ILE A 38 -0.46 -3.88 -3.67
N SER A 39 -0.36 -4.02 -4.99
CA SER A 39 0.24 -5.16 -5.66
C SER A 39 1.62 -4.83 -6.22
N ILE A 40 2.45 -5.85 -6.38
CA ILE A 40 3.76 -5.72 -7.04
C ILE A 40 3.53 -5.18 -8.47
N GLY A 41 4.29 -4.16 -8.83
CA GLY A 41 4.16 -3.46 -10.11
C GLY A 41 3.13 -2.33 -10.13
N ASP A 42 2.44 -2.04 -9.03
CA ASP A 42 1.61 -0.85 -8.97
C ASP A 42 2.46 0.42 -9.12
N VAL A 43 2.06 1.27 -10.05
CA VAL A 43 2.63 2.58 -10.30
C VAL A 43 1.57 3.60 -9.93
N GLY A 44 1.96 4.57 -9.10
CA GLY A 44 1.06 5.58 -8.58
C GLY A 44 1.80 6.69 -7.87
N TYR A 45 1.05 7.54 -7.18
CA TYR A 45 1.59 8.65 -6.40
C TYR A 45 0.89 8.77 -5.05
N LEU A 46 1.53 9.47 -4.11
CA LEU A 46 0.93 9.78 -2.81
C LEU A 46 0.18 11.11 -2.88
N CYS A 47 -1.04 11.13 -2.36
CA CYS A 47 -1.85 12.34 -2.18
C CYS A 47 -2.55 12.25 -0.82
N ASP A 48 -2.33 13.24 0.06
CA ASP A 48 -2.97 13.32 1.37
C ASP A 48 -2.87 12.04 2.25
N GLY A 49 -1.77 11.30 2.12
CA GLY A 49 -1.53 10.05 2.86
C GLY A 49 -2.07 8.78 2.18
N ASP A 50 -2.78 8.92 1.06
CA ASP A 50 -3.28 7.82 0.24
C ASP A 50 -2.35 7.51 -0.94
N PHE A 51 -2.21 6.24 -1.27
CA PHE A 51 -1.58 5.80 -2.52
C PHE A 51 -2.63 5.72 -3.64
N ILE A 52 -2.47 6.56 -4.64
CA ILE A 52 -3.35 6.60 -5.81
C ILE A 52 -2.69 5.80 -6.94
N ARG A 53 -3.12 4.54 -7.11
CA ARG A 53 -2.67 3.66 -8.21
C ARG A 53 -3.16 4.21 -9.55
N MET A 54 -2.24 4.35 -10.49
CA MET A 54 -2.50 4.73 -11.87
C MET A 54 -2.66 3.51 -12.77
N PHE A 55 -1.72 2.56 -12.68
CA PHE A 55 -1.72 1.31 -13.43
C PHE A 55 -0.77 0.30 -12.76
N ASN A 56 -0.77 -0.96 -13.19
CA ASN A 56 0.18 -1.98 -12.78
C ASN A 56 1.01 -2.44 -13.98
N VAL A 57 2.33 -2.27 -13.92
CA VAL A 57 3.28 -2.59 -15.02
C VAL A 57 3.42 -4.08 -15.29
N THR A 58 2.99 -4.96 -14.37
CA THR A 58 3.02 -6.41 -14.59
C THR A 58 1.78 -6.90 -15.35
N LEU A 59 0.71 -6.10 -15.40
CA LEU A 59 -0.47 -6.40 -16.20
C LEU A 59 -0.27 -5.96 -17.66
N ALA A 60 -1.12 -6.47 -18.55
CA ALA A 60 -1.13 -6.00 -19.93
C ALA A 60 -1.44 -4.50 -19.98
N TRP A 61 -0.84 -3.77 -20.93
CA TRP A 61 -1.09 -2.34 -21.09
C TRP A 61 -2.59 -2.01 -21.24
N ASN A 62 -3.34 -2.86 -21.94
CA ASN A 62 -4.77 -2.74 -22.18
C ASN A 62 -5.64 -3.43 -21.12
N ASP A 63 -5.06 -3.84 -19.98
CA ASP A 63 -5.83 -4.40 -18.88
C ASP A 63 -6.88 -3.36 -18.39
N PRO A 64 -8.14 -3.76 -18.16
CA PRO A 64 -9.17 -2.83 -17.71
C PRO A 64 -8.79 -2.04 -16.45
N SER A 65 -8.05 -2.65 -15.51
CA SER A 65 -7.60 -1.98 -14.27
C SER A 65 -6.64 -0.82 -14.53
N ASN A 66 -5.89 -0.86 -15.64
CA ASN A 66 -4.92 0.16 -16.03
C ASN A 66 -5.54 1.38 -16.71
N THR A 67 -6.84 1.34 -17.02
CA THR A 67 -7.53 2.41 -17.77
C THR A 67 -8.32 3.37 -16.91
N ARG A 68 -8.36 3.15 -15.59
CA ARG A 68 -9.32 3.80 -14.70
C ARG A 68 -9.07 5.29 -14.45
N LEU A 69 -7.81 5.71 -14.41
CA LEU A 69 -7.42 7.13 -14.28
C LEU A 69 -7.02 7.76 -15.62
N GLY A 70 -7.03 6.97 -16.70
CA GLY A 70 -6.54 7.36 -18.02
C GLY A 70 -5.87 6.18 -18.70
N ILE A 71 -5.48 6.37 -19.96
CA ILE A 71 -4.77 5.33 -20.72
C ILE A 71 -3.26 5.64 -20.62
N PRO A 72 -2.45 4.75 -20.02
CA PRO A 72 -1.01 4.93 -20.01
C PRO A 72 -0.44 4.85 -21.42
N MET A 73 0.75 5.42 -21.64
CA MET A 73 1.52 5.20 -22.87
C MET A 73 1.73 3.70 -23.05
N GLU A 74 1.66 3.21 -24.30
CA GLU A 74 1.84 1.79 -24.57
C GLU A 74 3.18 1.28 -24.02
N TYR A 75 3.14 0.15 -23.32
CA TYR A 75 4.30 -0.47 -22.70
C TYR A 75 4.21 -2.00 -22.80
N GLN A 76 5.36 -2.66 -22.74
CA GLN A 76 5.43 -4.09 -22.57
C GLN A 76 5.37 -4.43 -21.08
N SER A 77 4.46 -5.34 -20.70
CA SER A 77 4.36 -5.82 -19.33
C SER A 77 5.70 -6.33 -18.80
N LEU A 78 6.04 -5.93 -17.58
CA LEU A 78 7.22 -6.41 -16.87
C LEU A 78 6.94 -7.80 -16.30
N GLN A 79 7.84 -8.74 -16.58
CA GLN A 79 7.74 -10.09 -16.05
C GLN A 79 8.11 -10.12 -14.57
N HIS A 80 7.44 -10.99 -13.83
CA HIS A 80 7.57 -11.05 -12.37
C HIS A 80 8.96 -11.52 -11.91
N ASP A 81 9.70 -12.24 -12.76
CA ASP A 81 11.07 -12.68 -12.53
C ASP A 81 12.09 -11.53 -12.45
N VAL A 82 11.71 -10.33 -12.87
CA VAL A 82 12.52 -9.12 -12.75
C VAL A 82 12.57 -8.59 -11.31
N PHE A 83 11.59 -8.94 -10.47
CA PHE A 83 11.52 -8.46 -9.10
C PHE A 83 12.13 -9.49 -8.13
N ASP A 84 13.23 -9.14 -7.45
CA ASP A 84 13.75 -9.91 -6.30
C ASP A 84 12.86 -9.65 -5.07
N VAL A 85 11.63 -10.16 -5.12
CA VAL A 85 10.64 -10.00 -4.06
C VAL A 85 10.90 -11.04 -2.98
N ARG A 86 11.42 -10.57 -1.84
CA ARG A 86 11.45 -11.38 -0.63
C ARG A 86 10.07 -11.37 0.00
N VAL A 87 9.40 -12.51 -0.04
CA VAL A 87 8.15 -12.71 0.68
C VAL A 87 8.48 -12.73 2.17
N SER A 88 7.97 -11.75 2.91
CA SER A 88 7.94 -11.80 4.37
C SER A 88 6.58 -12.34 4.78
N GLU A 89 6.55 -13.51 5.42
CA GLU A 89 5.34 -14.04 6.04
C GLU A 89 5.06 -13.25 7.32
N LEU A 90 4.53 -12.03 7.19
CA LEU A 90 3.95 -11.29 8.30
C LEU A 90 2.44 -11.47 8.22
N SER A 91 1.89 -12.24 9.15
CA SER A 91 0.44 -12.32 9.29
C SER A 91 -0.09 -11.00 9.84
N GLN A 92 -1.32 -10.63 9.48
CA GLN A 92 -1.98 -9.42 10.00
C GLN A 92 -2.14 -9.42 11.53
N THR A 93 -1.96 -10.58 12.17
CA THR A 93 -1.97 -10.76 13.63
C THR A 93 -0.61 -10.58 14.31
N GLU A 94 0.47 -10.47 13.53
CA GLU A 94 1.83 -10.29 14.03
C GLU A 94 2.18 -8.80 14.09
N TYR A 95 2.14 -8.24 15.30
CA TYR A 95 2.58 -6.88 15.57
C TYR A 95 4.08 -6.92 15.89
N LEU A 96 4.91 -6.32 15.03
CA LEU A 96 6.37 -6.22 15.24
C LEU A 96 6.77 -5.09 16.22
N SER A 97 5.81 -4.40 16.81
CA SER A 97 6.07 -3.34 17.79
C SER A 97 6.30 -3.91 19.18
N LEU A 98 7.49 -3.66 19.73
CA LEU A 98 7.81 -3.92 21.14
C LEU A 98 6.74 -3.28 22.05
N HIS A 99 6.17 -4.08 22.95
CA HIS A 99 5.17 -3.70 23.96
C HIS A 99 3.72 -3.50 23.51
N VAL A 100 3.35 -3.88 22.28
CA VAL A 100 1.94 -3.89 21.86
C VAL A 100 1.38 -5.30 21.95
N SER A 101 0.23 -5.46 22.60
CA SER A 101 -0.51 -6.72 22.68
C SER A 101 -1.97 -6.52 22.30
N LYS A 102 -2.56 -7.54 21.63
CA LYS A 102 -4.00 -7.57 21.34
C LYS A 102 -4.76 -7.91 22.63
N VAL A 103 -5.84 -7.18 22.90
CA VAL A 103 -6.82 -7.51 23.94
C VAL A 103 -8.18 -7.66 23.27
N GLU A 104 -8.87 -8.77 23.53
CA GLU A 104 -10.26 -8.99 23.08
C GLU A 104 -11.18 -8.03 23.84
N ASN A 105 -12.01 -7.26 23.12
CA ASN A 105 -12.99 -6.39 23.78
C ASN A 105 -14.18 -7.22 24.27
N THR A 106 -14.14 -7.64 25.53
CA THR A 106 -15.20 -8.46 26.16
C THR A 106 -16.31 -7.63 26.82
N GLY A 107 -16.28 -6.31 26.70
CA GLY A 107 -17.15 -5.40 27.43
C GLY A 107 -17.96 -4.49 26.52
N ASN A 108 -18.97 -5.04 25.86
CA ASN A 108 -20.18 -4.31 25.43
C ASN A 108 -21.33 -5.32 25.49
N VAL A 109 -21.78 -5.62 26.71
CA VAL A 109 -23.06 -6.29 26.93
C VAL A 109 -24.10 -5.18 27.00
N GLU A 110 -24.99 -5.12 26.02
CA GLU A 110 -26.21 -4.29 26.07
C GLU A 110 -27.11 -4.69 27.25
#